data_AF-A0A2E7PSG0-F1
#
_entry.id   AF-A0A2E7PSG0-F1
#
_cell.length_a   1.000
_cell.length_b   1.000
_cell.length_c   1.000
_cell.angle_alpha   90.00
_cell.angle_beta   90.00
_cell.angle_gamma   90.00
#
_symmetry.space_group_name_H-M   'P 1'
#
loop_
_entity.id
_entity.type
_entity.pdbx_description
1 polymer ?
#
loop_
_entity_poly.entity_id
_entity_poly.type
_entity_poly.pdbx_seq_one_letter_code
_entity_poly.pdbx_strand_id
1 'polypeptide(L)' 'MLSRTGTVTNDDVVTNTLTARIDKRTVYVTVKEVEPLVTEVTVQVRTSRGTGDLTVASEIDKQIALGLVLPQN' A
#
# COMPACT_ATOMS: atom_id res chain seq x y z
N MET A 1 -2.83 -0.69 9.04
CA MET A 1 -2.74 -1.90 8.17
C MET A 1 -1.30 -2.22 7.81
N LEU A 2 -0.56 -1.37 7.08
CA LEU A 2 0.83 -1.69 6.72
C LEU A 2 1.77 -1.87 7.92
N SER A 3 1.55 -1.16 9.03
CA SER A 3 2.30 -1.36 10.28
C SER A 3 2.01 -2.69 11.00
N ARG A 4 0.92 -3.39 10.66
CA ARG A 4 0.59 -4.72 11.20
C ARG A 4 1.30 -5.83 10.40
N THR A 5 1.56 -5.59 9.11
CA THR A 5 2.15 -6.56 8.19
C THR A 5 3.63 -6.28 7.89
N GLY A 6 4.15 -5.13 8.30
CA GLY A 6 5.55 -4.75 8.11
C GLY A 6 5.92 -3.43 8.80
N THR A 7 7.08 -2.89 8.44
CA THR A 7 7.59 -1.62 8.97
C THR A 7 7.33 -0.49 7.97
N VAL A 8 6.61 0.55 8.38
CA VAL A 8 6.51 1.79 7.59
C VAL A 8 7.88 2.46 7.57
N THR A 9 8.39 2.73 6.38
CA THR A 9 9.75 3.28 6.19
C THR A 9 9.75 4.72 5.68
N ASN A 10 8.67 5.16 5.04
CA ASN A 10 8.53 6.52 4.56
C ASN A 10 7.04 6.86 4.39
N ASP A 11 6.68 8.09 4.68
CA ASP A 11 5.37 8.69 4.38
C ASP A 11 5.62 9.98 3.59
N ASP A 12 5.41 9.93 2.27
CA ASP A 12 5.68 11.05 1.37
C ASP A 12 4.38 11.79 1.05
N VAL A 13 4.22 12.95 1.67
CA VAL A 13 3.05 13.84 1.51
C VAL A 13 3.04 14.61 0.19
N VAL A 14 4.15 14.64 -0.56
CA VAL A 14 4.20 15.29 -1.88
C VAL A 14 3.63 14.36 -2.95
N THR A 15 3.97 13.07 -2.86
CA THR A 15 3.49 12.05 -3.80
C THR A 15 2.32 11.23 -3.26
N ASN A 16 1.82 11.55 -2.06
CA ASN A 16 0.80 10.79 -1.33
C ASN A 16 1.10 9.29 -1.32
N THR A 17 2.36 8.94 -1.06
CA THR A 17 2.86 7.56 -1.12
C THR A 17 3.39 7.11 0.22
N LEU A 18 2.75 6.07 0.76
CA LEU A 18 3.22 5.36 1.94
C LEU A 18 4.13 4.21 1.49
N THR A 19 5.37 4.21 1.99
CA THR A 19 6.33 3.13 1.73
C THR A 19 6.52 2.28 2.96
N ALA A 20 6.46 0.96 2.79
CA ALA A 20 6.70 -0.02 3.84
C ALA A 20 7.65 -1.13 3.38
N ARG A 21 8.27 -1.79 4.35
CA ARG A 21 9.07 -3.01 4.17
C ARG A 21 8.33 -4.19 4.78
N ILE A 22 8.10 -5.20 3.94
CA ILE A 22 7.54 -6.51 4.33
C ILE A 22 8.56 -7.56 3.91
N ASP A 23 9.16 -8.26 4.85
CA ASP A 23 10.33 -9.11 4.64
C ASP A 23 11.44 -8.40 3.84
N LYS A 24 11.75 -8.91 2.64
CA LYS A 24 12.73 -8.39 1.68
C LYS A 24 12.09 -7.60 0.53
N ARG A 25 10.82 -7.22 0.67
CA ARG A 25 10.05 -6.51 -0.35
C ARG A 25 9.82 -5.07 0.08
N THR A 26 9.84 -4.17 -0.89
CA THR A 26 9.40 -2.79 -0.71
C THR A 26 7.99 -2.66 -1.27
N VAL A 27 7.09 -2.16 -0.45
CA VAL A 27 5.69 -1.91 -0.79
C VAL A 27 5.49 -0.41 -0.88
N TYR A 28 4.89 0.03 -1.97
CA TYR A 28 4.47 1.40 -2.21
C TYR A 28 2.95 1.43 -2.32
N VAL A 29 2.30 2.26 -1.51
CA VAL A 29 0.87 2.51 -1.58
C VAL A 29 0.69 3.98 -1.90
N THR A 30 0.21 4.28 -3.11
CA THR A 30 -0.05 5.64 -3.57
C THR A 30 -1.54 5.91 -3.55
N VAL A 31 -1.94 7.05 -3.02
CA VAL A 31 -3.34 7.48 -2.93
C VAL A 31 -3.53 8.74 -3.78
N LYS A 32 -4.52 8.71 -4.68
CA LYS A 32 -4.80 9.83 -5.57
C LYS A 32 -6.30 10.10 -5.64
N GLU A 33 -6.71 11.35 -5.42
CA GLU A 33 -8.05 11.79 -5.75
C GLU A 33 -8.17 11.90 -7.27
N VAL A 34 -9.13 11.17 -7.86
CA VAL A 34 -9.35 11.16 -9.31
C VAL A 34 -10.63 11.88 -9.70
N GLU A 35 -11.63 11.88 -8.82
CA GLU A 35 -12.86 12.68 -8.90
C GLU A 35 -13.31 13.02 -7.47
N PRO A 36 -14.20 14.01 -7.27
CA PRO A 36 -14.75 14.29 -5.94
C PRO A 36 -15.38 13.02 -5.34
N LEU A 37 -14.95 12.66 -4.14
CA LEU A 37 -15.35 11.44 -3.42
C LEU A 37 -14.87 10.12 -4.04
N VAL A 38 -14.02 10.16 -5.09
CA VAL A 38 -13.42 8.97 -5.71
C VAL A 38 -11.90 9.03 -5.55
N THR A 39 -11.38 8.03 -4.83
CA THR A 39 -9.94 7.89 -4.59
C THR A 39 -9.43 6.61 -5.23
N GLU A 40 -8.40 6.76 -6.05
CA GLU A 40 -7.62 5.65 -6.57
C GLU A 40 -6.52 5.29 -5.56
N VAL A 41 -6.42 4.00 -5.24
CA VAL A 41 -5.32 3.45 -4.45
C VAL A 41 -4.52 2.52 -5.34
N THR A 42 -3.23 2.80 -5.52
CA THR A 42 -2.32 1.96 -6.29
C THR A 42 -1.35 1.25 -5.35
N VAL A 43 -1.31 -0.07 -5.41
CA VAL A 43 -0.34 -0.89 -4.66
C VAL A 43 0.71 -1.44 -5.60
N GLN A 44 1.98 -1.11 -5.34
CA GLN A 44 3.12 -1.67 -6.04
C GLN A 44 4.05 -2.38 -5.07
N VAL A 45 4.43 -3.61 -5.37
CA VAL A 45 5.39 -4.36 -4.55
C VAL A 45 6.58 -4.74 -5.41
N ARG A 46 7.78 -4.41 -4.93
CA ARG A 46 9.04 -4.76 -5.56
C ARG A 46 9.82 -5.73 -4.66
N THR A 47 10.29 -6.82 -5.24
CA THR A 47 11.25 -7.72 -4.58
C THR A 47 12.60 -7.02 -4.41
N SER A 48 13.50 -7.60 -3.62
CA SER A 48 14.87 -7.10 -3.49
C SER A 48 15.65 -7.03 -4.81
N ARG A 49 15.20 -7.74 -5.85
CA ARG A 49 15.78 -7.70 -7.20
C ARG A 49 15.08 -6.71 -8.14
N GLY A 50 14.12 -5.94 -7.63
CA GLY A 50 13.38 -4.93 -8.39
C GLY A 50 12.21 -5.47 -9.23
N THR A 51 11.97 -6.78 -9.24
CA THR A 51 10.83 -7.38 -9.95
C THR A 51 9.52 -7.12 -9.21
N GLY A 52 8.41 -7.01 -9.94
CA GLY A 52 7.07 -6.93 -9.34
C GLY A 52 6.69 -8.21 -8.58
N ASP A 53 6.02 -8.08 -7.44
CA ASP A 53 5.42 -9.19 -6.70
C ASP A 53 3.90 -9.00 -6.63
N LEU A 54 3.19 -9.58 -7.61
CA LEU A 54 1.75 -9.39 -7.77
C LEU A 54 0.94 -10.09 -6.66
N THR A 55 1.50 -11.15 -6.07
CA THR A 55 0.82 -11.91 -5.00
C THR A 55 0.72 -11.06 -3.76
N VAL A 56 1.84 -10.47 -3.32
CA VAL A 56 1.85 -9.57 -2.16
C VAL A 56 1.08 -8.28 -2.46
N ALA A 57 1.18 -7.75 -3.69
CA ALA A 57 0.40 -6.58 -4.08
C ALA A 57 -1.12 -6.81 -3.93
N SER A 58 -1.62 -7.94 -4.45
CA SER A 58 -3.05 -8.28 -4.36
C SER A 58 -3.51 -8.52 -2.92
N GLU A 59 -2.67 -9.11 -2.08
CA GLU A 59 -3.00 -9.31 -0.66
C GLU A 59 -3.12 -7.97 0.09
N ILE A 60 -2.17 -7.06 -0.11
CA ILE A 60 -2.20 -5.73 0.50
C ILE A 60 -3.40 -4.92 -0.01
N ASP A 61 -3.71 -5.00 -1.30
CA ASP A 61 -4.89 -4.36 -1.89
C ASP A 61 -6.19 -4.82 -1.20
N LYS A 62 -6.39 -6.14 -1.02
CA LYS A 62 -7.53 -6.69 -0.28
C LYS A 62 -7.57 -6.21 1.17
N GLN A 63 -6.43 -6.17 1.86
CA GLN A 63 -6.36 -5.70 3.25
C GLN A 63 -6.74 -4.21 3.35
N ILE A 64 -6.33 -3.39 2.39
CA ILE A 64 -6.74 -1.97 2.33
C ILE A 64 -8.25 -1.88 2.09
N ALA A 65 -8.77 -2.59 1.08
CA ALA A 65 -10.20 -2.58 0.77
C ALA A 65 -11.07 -3.01 1.97
N LEU A 66 -10.71 -4.11 2.63
CA LEU A 66 -11.39 -4.58 3.84
C LEU A 66 -11.28 -3.57 4.99
N GLY A 67 -10.14 -2.90 5.13
CA GLY A 67 -9.93 -1.87 6.14
C GLY A 67 -10.80 -0.62 5.95
N LEU A 68 -11.16 -0.31 4.70
CA LEU A 68 -12.06 0.81 4.36
C LEU A 68 -13.54 0.45 4.55
N VAL A 69 -13.90 -0.82 4.34
CA VAL A 69 -15.29 -1.30 4.49
C VAL A 69 -15.64 -1.57 5.95
N LEU A 70 -14.68 -2.07 6.74
CA LEU A 70 -14.92 -2.47 8.13
C LEU A 70 -14.49 -1.37 9.10
N PRO A 71 -15.33 -1.00 10.09
CA PRO A 71 -14.96 -0.07 11.15
C PRO A 71 -13.68 -0.55 11.85
N GLN A 72 -12.67 0.31 11.90
CA GLN A 72 -11.42 0.06 12.61
C GLN A 72 -11.66 0.36 14.11
N ASN A 73 -12.26 -0.59 14.83
CA ASN A 73 -12.38 -0.52 16.29
C ASN A 73 -11.03 -0.77 16.98
#